data_AF-A0A937W2T1-F1
#
_entry.id   AF-A0A937W2T1-F1
#
_cell.length_a   1.000
_cell.length_b   1.000
_cell.length_c   1.000
_cell.angle_alpha   90.00
_cell.angle_beta   90.00
_cell.angle_gamma   90.00
#
_symmetry.space_group_name_H-M   'P 1'
#
loop_
_entity.id
_entity.type
_entity.pdbx_description
1 polymer ?
#
loop_
_entity_poly.entity_id
_entity_poly.type
_entity_poly.pdbx_seq_one_letter_code
_entity_poly.pdbx_strand_id
1 'polypeptide(L)'
;MNIEAVLSALRTSQLADNDLLTPAERAAVQQTLTQLAQRGLRAYVVVLPQNEEPQTWRKLWELIPIREQRDLLLLFNGRRWEARGWLLPPVTISRELQQAETVVQRERGAGLVAAVTALAAQTSSASRPSARGGGSSLPLWLGGGSLVLLGTMGWLLLRRQRLQRQQQARVFHEARNEAEAAFAQVMLADGITDVTIRDLQLQATTHKQHLDTLTASVEQGQRPASDPVLLGELAQIVNQFATLHSAILRRQKEMRLC
;
A
#
# COMPACT_ATOMS: atom_id res chain seq x y z
N MET A 1 21.48 14.04 -13.44
CA MET A 1 20.34 14.97 -13.63
C MET A 1 20.72 16.35 -13.05
N ASN A 2 20.30 17.49 -13.64
CA ASN A 2 20.71 18.83 -13.15
C ASN A 2 19.67 19.41 -12.17
N ILE A 3 20.12 19.90 -11.00
CA ILE A 3 19.26 20.50 -9.98
C ILE A 3 18.51 21.74 -10.47
N GLU A 4 19.13 22.58 -11.31
CA GLU A 4 18.49 23.78 -11.83
C GLU A 4 17.31 23.44 -12.75
N ALA A 5 17.45 22.38 -13.55
CA ALA A 5 16.37 21.87 -14.39
C ALA A 5 15.19 21.37 -13.54
N VAL A 6 15.47 20.67 -12.44
CA VAL A 6 14.44 20.22 -11.48
C VAL A 6 13.73 21.39 -10.84
N LEU A 7 14.48 22.39 -10.37
CA LEU A 7 13.90 23.59 -9.77
C LEU A 7 13.03 24.34 -10.78
N SER A 8 13.48 24.45 -12.04
CA SER A 8 12.69 25.05 -13.11
C SER A 8 11.39 24.27 -13.36
N ALA A 9 11.46 22.94 -13.45
CA ALA A 9 10.28 22.09 -13.62
C ALA A 9 9.31 22.24 -12.43
N LEU A 10 9.82 22.26 -11.20
CA LEU A 10 9.03 22.39 -9.99
C LEU A 10 8.36 23.76 -9.80
N ARG A 11 8.89 24.81 -10.47
CA ARG A 11 8.23 26.13 -10.52
C ARG A 11 7.00 26.11 -11.42
N THR A 12 7.00 25.28 -12.45
CA THR A 12 5.89 25.17 -13.41
C THR A 12 4.87 24.08 -13.05
N SER A 13 5.31 23.03 -12.37
CA SER A 13 4.52 21.83 -12.07
C SER A 13 4.90 21.28 -10.69
N GLN A 14 3.97 20.63 -10.01
CA GLN A 14 4.25 19.93 -8.75
C GLN A 14 4.99 18.59 -8.94
N LEU A 15 5.25 18.19 -10.19
CA LEU A 15 5.95 16.97 -10.55
C LEU A 15 7.14 17.28 -11.45
N ALA A 16 8.33 16.79 -11.07
CA ALA A 16 9.53 16.80 -11.88
C ALA A 16 10.01 15.35 -12.08
N ASP A 17 9.70 14.76 -13.22
CA ASP A 17 10.03 13.36 -13.54
C ASP A 17 11.10 13.18 -14.62
N ASN A 18 11.43 14.23 -15.39
CA ASN A 18 12.39 14.16 -16.51
C ASN A 18 12.15 12.96 -17.45
N ASP A 19 10.88 12.74 -17.81
CA ASP A 19 10.44 11.66 -18.70
C ASP A 19 10.70 10.23 -18.20
N LEU A 20 10.88 10.07 -16.88
CA LEU A 20 11.00 8.76 -16.24
C LEU A 20 9.63 8.07 -16.01
N LEU A 21 8.54 8.81 -16.12
CA LEU A 21 7.17 8.30 -16.06
C LEU A 21 6.56 8.27 -17.45
N THR A 22 5.75 7.25 -17.72
CA THR A 22 4.91 7.23 -18.92
C THR A 22 3.87 8.36 -18.87
N PRO A 23 3.31 8.80 -20.02
CA PRO A 23 2.29 9.84 -20.04
C PRO A 23 1.06 9.54 -19.16
N ALA A 24 0.63 8.27 -19.11
CA ALA A 24 -0.50 7.83 -18.29
C ALA A 24 -0.19 7.91 -16.78
N GLU A 25 0.98 7.44 -16.36
CA GLU A 25 1.44 7.54 -14.97
C GLU A 25 1.60 8.99 -14.54
N ARG A 26 2.20 9.82 -15.40
CA ARG A 26 2.36 11.26 -15.16
C ARG A 26 1.01 11.94 -14.95
N ALA A 27 0.03 11.65 -15.80
CA ALA A 27 -1.32 12.19 -15.66
C ALA A 27 -1.97 11.79 -14.34
N ALA A 28 -1.85 10.52 -13.94
CA ALA A 28 -2.40 10.03 -12.67
C ALA A 28 -1.76 10.69 -11.44
N VAL A 29 -0.44 10.85 -11.44
CA VAL A 29 0.29 11.54 -10.37
C VAL A 29 -0.12 13.01 -10.32
N GLN A 30 -0.10 13.73 -11.45
CA GLN A 30 -0.48 15.13 -11.51
C GLN A 30 -1.94 15.37 -11.07
N GLN A 31 -2.86 14.48 -11.46
CA GLN A 31 -4.25 14.54 -11.02
C GLN A 31 -4.35 14.41 -9.50
N THR A 32 -3.59 13.48 -8.91
CA THR A 32 -3.55 13.26 -7.46
C THR A 32 -3.00 14.49 -6.73
N LEU A 33 -1.89 15.07 -7.21
CA LEU A 33 -1.30 16.28 -6.65
C LEU A 33 -2.27 17.47 -6.72
N THR A 34 -2.97 17.63 -7.84
CA THR A 34 -4.00 18.67 -8.03
C THR A 34 -5.16 18.49 -7.04
N GLN A 35 -5.64 17.27 -6.83
CA GLN A 35 -6.70 16.98 -5.86
C GLN A 35 -6.28 17.29 -4.41
N LEU A 36 -5.03 17.05 -4.06
CA LEU A 36 -4.50 17.40 -2.73
C LEU A 36 -4.36 18.91 -2.57
N ALA A 37 -3.90 19.60 -3.61
CA ALA A 37 -3.78 21.06 -3.60
C ALA A 37 -5.15 21.73 -3.37
N GLN A 38 -6.23 21.20 -3.95
CA GLN A 38 -7.61 21.65 -3.69
C GLN A 38 -8.04 21.48 -2.22
N ARG A 39 -7.42 20.55 -1.48
CA ARG A 39 -7.63 20.34 -0.04
C ARG A 39 -6.67 21.15 0.83
N GLY A 40 -5.85 22.03 0.23
CA GLY A 40 -4.88 22.85 0.94
C GLY A 40 -3.56 22.14 1.27
N LEU A 41 -3.33 20.92 0.77
CA LEU A 41 -2.09 20.18 0.92
C LEU A 41 -1.32 20.21 -0.40
N ARG A 42 -0.12 20.79 -0.41
CA ARG A 42 0.74 20.77 -1.60
C ARG A 42 1.79 19.69 -1.46
N ALA A 43 2.02 18.94 -2.53
CA ALA A 43 3.12 17.99 -2.59
C ALA A 43 3.93 18.26 -3.85
N TYR A 44 5.24 18.25 -3.71
CA TYR A 44 6.21 18.30 -4.78
C TYR A 44 6.83 16.91 -4.90
N VAL A 45 6.78 16.33 -6.09
CA VAL A 45 7.31 14.99 -6.35
C VAL A 45 8.44 15.11 -7.35
N VAL A 46 9.59 14.55 -7.00
CA VAL A 46 10.75 14.46 -7.88
C VAL A 46 11.08 13.00 -8.12
N VAL A 47 10.99 12.58 -9.38
CA VAL A 47 11.44 11.26 -9.81
C VAL A 47 12.86 11.40 -10.35
N LEU A 48 13.79 10.69 -9.71
CA LEU A 48 15.20 10.66 -10.02
C LEU A 48 15.54 9.40 -10.82
N PRO A 49 16.58 9.43 -11.67
CA PRO A 49 17.19 8.25 -12.25
C PRO A 49 17.66 7.25 -11.19
N GLN A 50 17.63 5.95 -11.49
CA GLN A 50 17.99 4.89 -10.53
C GLN A 50 19.43 4.95 -9.99
N ASN A 51 20.34 5.57 -10.74
CA ASN A 51 21.74 5.76 -10.34
C ASN A 51 21.97 6.99 -9.44
N GLU A 52 20.94 7.80 -9.21
CA GLU A 52 21.01 9.00 -8.36
C GLU A 52 20.49 8.67 -6.96
N GLU A 53 21.26 8.96 -5.92
CA GLU A 53 20.84 8.74 -4.54
C GLU A 53 19.96 9.91 -4.05
N PRO A 54 18.72 9.66 -3.56
CA PRO A 54 17.83 10.71 -3.05
C PRO A 54 18.47 11.60 -1.97
N GLN A 55 19.43 11.07 -1.21
CA GLN A 55 20.16 11.79 -0.17
C GLN A 55 20.97 12.97 -0.72
N THR A 56 21.59 12.82 -1.90
CA THR A 56 22.35 13.88 -2.59
C THR A 56 21.45 15.04 -3.03
N TRP A 57 20.14 14.77 -3.15
CA TRP A 57 19.13 15.70 -3.59
C TRP A 57 18.40 16.41 -2.44
N ARG A 58 18.75 16.12 -1.18
CA ARG A 58 18.18 16.77 0.02
C ARG A 58 18.36 18.29 0.04
N LYS A 59 19.38 18.83 -0.64
CA LYS A 59 19.55 20.29 -0.83
C LYS A 59 18.34 20.97 -1.48
N LEU A 60 17.48 20.22 -2.19
CA LEU A 60 16.20 20.74 -2.70
C LEU A 60 15.27 21.23 -1.57
N TRP A 61 15.39 20.69 -0.36
CA TRP A 61 14.59 21.16 0.79
C TRP A 61 14.90 22.59 1.21
N GLU A 62 16.12 23.06 0.96
CA GLU A 62 16.55 24.42 1.29
C GLU A 62 16.26 25.38 0.14
N LEU A 63 16.28 24.88 -1.10
CA LEU A 63 16.12 25.69 -2.31
C LEU A 63 14.65 25.91 -2.70
N ILE A 64 13.76 25.03 -2.26
CA ILE A 64 12.31 25.17 -2.46
C ILE A 64 11.73 25.76 -1.17
N PRO A 65 10.96 26.85 -1.21
CA PRO A 65 10.34 27.43 -0.02
C PRO A 65 9.17 26.56 0.46
N ILE A 66 9.48 25.41 1.07
CA ILE A 66 8.52 24.44 1.58
C ILE A 66 8.03 24.91 2.96
N ARG A 67 6.72 25.15 3.08
CA ARG A 67 6.08 25.34 4.39
C ARG A 67 5.75 23.98 4.96
N GLU A 68 6.57 23.47 5.87
CA GLU A 68 6.43 22.10 6.41
C GLU A 68 5.04 21.77 6.94
N GLN A 69 4.19 22.73 7.31
CA GLN A 69 2.81 22.49 7.73
C GLN A 69 1.86 22.11 6.59
N ARG A 70 2.15 22.52 5.35
CA ARG A 70 1.23 22.44 4.20
C ARG A 70 1.84 21.80 2.96
N ASP A 71 3.17 21.77 2.91
CA ASP A 71 3.93 21.35 1.77
C ASP A 71 4.72 20.07 2.11
N LEU A 72 4.80 19.15 1.15
CA LEU A 72 5.61 17.94 1.16
C LEU A 72 6.58 17.98 -0.02
N LEU A 73 7.84 17.61 0.18
CA LEU A 73 8.73 17.20 -0.91
C LEU A 73 9.00 15.70 -0.80
N LEU A 74 8.71 14.97 -1.88
CA LEU A 74 8.96 13.55 -2.05
C LEU A 74 10.00 13.34 -3.15
N LEU A 75 11.11 12.71 -2.80
CA LEU A 75 12.18 12.30 -3.70
C LEU A 75 12.13 10.78 -3.86
N PHE A 76 12.15 10.32 -5.10
CA PHE A 76 12.09 8.89 -5.39
C PHE A 76 12.98 8.55 -6.58
N ASN A 77 13.85 7.54 -6.46
CA ASN A 77 14.74 7.15 -7.55
C ASN A 77 14.42 5.80 -8.22
N GLY A 78 13.30 5.15 -7.89
CA GLY A 78 13.03 3.77 -8.31
C GLY A 78 13.32 2.73 -7.24
N ARG A 79 14.13 3.04 -6.23
CA ARG A 79 14.60 2.10 -5.19
C ARG A 79 14.48 2.63 -3.78
N ARG A 80 14.69 3.94 -3.61
CA ARG A 80 14.73 4.62 -2.33
C ARG A 80 13.85 5.85 -2.35
N TRP A 81 13.39 6.17 -1.15
CA TRP A 81 12.53 7.31 -0.89
C TRP A 81 13.18 8.23 0.13
N GLU A 82 13.04 9.53 -0.10
CA GLU A 82 13.28 10.55 0.91
C GLU A 82 12.10 11.51 0.87
N ALA A 83 11.47 11.77 2.01
CA ALA A 83 10.35 12.70 2.06
C ALA A 83 10.42 13.57 3.30
N ARG A 84 9.98 14.82 3.16
CA ARG A 84 9.92 15.80 4.25
C ARG A 84 8.76 16.75 4.02
N GLY A 85 8.04 17.05 5.10
CA GLY A 85 6.94 18.00 5.09
C GLY A 85 5.69 17.46 5.78
N TRP A 86 4.61 18.22 5.65
CA TRP A 86 3.34 18.07 6.39
C TRP A 86 3.45 17.81 7.90
N LEU A 87 4.54 18.24 8.56
CA LEU A 87 4.86 17.97 9.96
C LEU A 87 4.77 16.47 10.34
N LEU A 88 4.95 15.58 9.37
CA LEU A 88 4.89 14.14 9.63
C LEU A 88 6.18 13.68 10.31
N PRO A 89 6.11 12.89 11.39
CA PRO A 89 7.28 12.28 11.99
C PRO A 89 8.01 11.37 10.98
N PRO A 90 9.35 11.29 10.99
CA PRO A 90 10.11 10.43 10.09
C PRO A 90 9.65 8.97 10.11
N VAL A 91 9.30 8.44 11.29
CA VAL A 91 8.80 7.07 11.46
C VAL A 91 7.49 6.85 10.70
N THR A 92 6.57 7.82 10.73
CA THR A 92 5.31 7.76 9.97
C THR A 92 5.60 7.79 8.48
N ILE A 93 6.47 8.71 8.03
CA ILE A 93 6.88 8.82 6.64
C ILE A 93 7.45 7.48 6.13
N SER A 94 8.42 6.91 6.85
CA SER A 94 9.04 5.64 6.47
C SER A 94 8.04 4.50 6.37
N ARG A 95 7.12 4.39 7.34
CA ARG A 95 6.09 3.34 7.35
C ARG A 95 5.15 3.41 6.16
N GLU A 96 4.62 4.60 5.84
CA GLU A 96 3.69 4.75 4.71
C GLU A 96 4.41 4.52 3.37
N LEU A 97 5.67 4.95 3.25
CA LEU A 97 6.47 4.75 2.03
C LEU A 97 6.83 3.27 1.80
N GLN A 98 7.12 2.51 2.87
CA GLN A 98 7.34 1.06 2.77
C GLN A 98 6.11 0.33 2.24
N GLN A 99 4.90 0.75 2.64
CA GLN A 99 3.66 0.16 2.12
C GLN A 99 3.48 0.44 0.63
N ALA A 100 3.87 1.62 0.16
CA ALA A 100 3.82 2.00 -1.26
C ALA A 100 4.91 1.35 -2.12
N GLU A 101 5.99 0.86 -1.51
CA GLU A 101 7.13 0.27 -2.20
C GLU A 101 6.76 -0.96 -3.03
N THR A 102 5.88 -1.81 -2.51
CA THR A 102 5.39 -3.02 -3.21
C THR A 102 4.63 -2.68 -4.50
N VAL A 103 3.85 -1.59 -4.48
CA VAL A 103 3.07 -1.12 -5.64
C VAL A 103 4.00 -0.47 -6.67
N VAL A 104 4.94 0.36 -6.23
CA VAL A 104 5.89 1.04 -7.11
C VAL A 104 6.78 0.09 -7.90
N GLN A 105 7.12 -1.07 -7.33
CA GLN A 105 7.91 -2.09 -8.04
C GLN A 105 7.15 -2.70 -9.22
N ARG A 106 5.81 -2.73 -9.17
CA ARG A 106 4.96 -3.21 -10.27
C ARG A 106 4.62 -2.08 -11.24
N GLU A 107 4.26 -0.91 -10.72
CA GLU A 107 3.79 0.24 -11.50
C GLU A 107 4.18 1.55 -10.80
N ARG A 108 5.14 2.29 -11.35
CA ARG A 108 5.75 3.46 -10.67
C ARG A 108 4.72 4.54 -10.40
N GLY A 109 3.90 4.88 -11.39
CA GLY A 109 2.87 5.91 -11.23
C GLY A 109 1.86 5.57 -10.14
N ALA A 110 1.35 4.34 -10.15
CA ALA A 110 0.37 3.89 -9.17
C ALA A 110 0.93 3.91 -7.74
N GLY A 111 2.17 3.47 -7.55
CA GLY A 111 2.77 3.48 -6.22
C GLY A 111 3.17 4.89 -5.75
N LEU A 112 3.54 5.82 -6.65
CA LEU A 112 3.69 7.24 -6.30
C LEU A 112 2.36 7.85 -5.83
N VAL A 113 1.27 7.56 -6.54
CA VAL A 113 -0.08 7.98 -6.14
C VAL A 113 -0.43 7.40 -4.76
N ALA A 114 -0.15 6.12 -4.53
CA ALA A 114 -0.39 5.46 -3.25
C ALA A 114 0.41 6.11 -2.11
N ALA A 115 1.72 6.34 -2.33
CA ALA A 115 2.61 6.99 -1.37
C ALA A 115 2.11 8.37 -0.94
N VAL A 116 1.85 9.26 -1.90
CA VAL A 116 1.43 10.63 -1.60
C VAL A 116 0.04 10.65 -0.93
N THR A 117 -0.87 9.77 -1.36
CA THR A 117 -2.21 9.67 -0.77
C THR A 117 -2.17 9.16 0.67
N ALA A 118 -1.33 8.15 0.95
CA ALA A 118 -1.14 7.60 2.29
C ALA A 118 -0.56 8.65 3.25
N LEU A 119 0.49 9.36 2.82
CA LEU A 119 1.06 10.47 3.59
C LEU A 119 0.03 11.58 3.87
N ALA A 120 -0.77 11.97 2.88
CA ALA A 120 -1.80 13.00 3.05
C ALA A 120 -2.91 12.60 4.03
N ALA A 121 -3.23 11.30 4.11
CA ALA A 121 -4.21 10.76 5.05
C ALA A 121 -3.73 10.88 6.51
N GLN A 122 -2.43 10.72 6.75
CA GLN A 122 -1.83 10.91 8.08
C GLN A 122 -1.89 12.38 8.51
N THR A 123 -1.61 13.31 7.60
CA THR A 123 -1.70 14.76 7.84
C THR A 123 -3.10 15.19 8.25
N SER A 124 -4.12 14.69 7.54
CA SER A 124 -5.52 15.04 7.80
C SER A 124 -6.05 14.49 9.13
N SER A 125 -5.45 13.41 9.63
CA SER A 125 -5.83 12.77 10.89
C SER A 125 -5.26 13.51 12.10
N ALA A 126 -4.10 14.14 11.95
CA ALA A 126 -3.46 14.95 13.00
C ALA A 126 -4.21 16.27 13.30
N SER A 127 -5.03 16.77 12.36
CA SER A 127 -5.75 18.05 12.51
C SER A 127 -7.15 17.92 13.15
N ARG A 128 -7.59 16.73 13.54
CA ARG A 128 -8.84 16.55 14.28
C ARG A 128 -8.56 16.63 15.78
N PRO A 129 -9.04 17.65 16.50
CA PRO A 129 -8.95 17.64 17.96
C PRO A 129 -9.74 16.43 18.46
N SER A 130 -9.05 15.52 19.15
CA SER A 130 -9.69 14.46 19.93
C SER A 130 -10.46 15.14 21.07
N ALA A 131 -11.75 15.38 20.87
CA ALA A 131 -12.63 15.80 21.94
C ALA A 131 -12.77 14.63 22.94
N ARG A 132 -11.90 14.61 23.95
CA ARG A 132 -12.06 13.80 25.17
C ARG A 132 -11.74 14.67 26.38
N GLY A 133 -12.81 15.07 27.07
CA GLY A 133 -12.83 15.19 28.53
C GLY A 133 -12.75 16.60 29.12
N GLY A 134 -13.91 17.11 29.56
CA GLY A 134 -14.03 17.86 30.82
C GLY A 134 -14.16 19.37 30.72
N GLY A 135 -15.33 19.90 31.13
CA GLY A 135 -15.49 21.31 31.54
C GLY A 135 -16.72 22.00 30.97
N SER A 136 -17.76 22.12 31.79
CA SER A 136 -19.00 22.85 31.53
C SER A 136 -18.81 24.35 31.33
N SER A 137 -19.42 24.93 30.30
CA SER A 137 -20.25 26.17 30.37
C SER A 137 -20.76 26.56 28.97
N LEU A 138 -22.08 26.56 28.80
CA LEU A 138 -22.85 27.19 27.71
C LEU A 138 -22.67 28.73 27.74
N PRO A 139 -22.89 29.47 26.63
CA PRO A 139 -24.23 29.75 26.08
C PRO A 139 -24.31 29.56 24.55
N LEU A 140 -25.28 28.79 24.04
CA LEU A 140 -26.53 29.29 23.42
C LEU A 140 -26.40 30.70 22.82
N TRP A 141 -26.55 30.83 21.50
CA TRP A 141 -27.24 31.89 20.73
C TRP A 141 -26.66 31.95 19.30
N LEU A 142 -27.54 32.07 18.31
CA LEU A 142 -27.31 32.10 16.84
C LEU A 142 -27.07 30.70 16.24
N GLY A 143 -27.84 30.17 15.29
CA GLY A 143 -28.87 30.70 14.40
C GLY A 143 -29.05 29.61 13.33
N GLY A 144 -30.28 29.36 12.89
CA GLY A 144 -30.68 28.13 12.21
C GLY A 144 -29.88 27.73 10.96
N GLY A 145 -29.69 26.42 10.77
CA GLY A 145 -29.09 25.88 9.54
C GLY A 145 -28.65 24.41 9.59
N SER A 146 -29.05 23.62 10.59
CA SER A 146 -28.39 22.35 10.92
C SER A 146 -29.28 21.12 10.82
N LEU A 147 -29.97 20.93 9.69
CA LEU A 147 -30.65 19.64 9.41
C LEU A 147 -30.28 18.98 8.07
N VAL A 148 -29.48 19.64 7.21
CA VAL A 148 -29.06 19.06 5.91
C VAL A 148 -27.70 18.35 5.96
N LEU A 149 -26.84 18.68 6.94
CA LEU A 149 -25.45 18.19 6.99
C LEU A 149 -25.27 16.76 7.54
N LEU A 150 -26.27 16.18 8.20
CA LEU A 150 -26.16 14.82 8.73
C LEU A 150 -26.42 13.71 7.68
N GLY A 151 -27.10 14.02 6.57
CA GLY A 151 -27.42 13.03 5.53
C GLY A 151 -26.26 12.69 4.58
N THR A 152 -25.40 13.66 4.26
CA THR A 152 -24.34 13.48 3.25
C THR A 152 -23.08 12.82 3.81
N MET A 153 -22.81 12.99 5.11
CA MET A 153 -21.64 12.42 5.79
C MET A 153 -21.81 10.90 6.03
N GLY A 154 -23.04 10.42 6.26
CA GLY A 154 -23.35 9.00 6.38
C GLY A 154 -23.17 8.23 5.07
N TRP A 155 -23.57 8.81 3.93
CA TRP A 155 -23.43 8.18 2.61
C TRP A 155 -21.96 8.06 2.16
N LEU A 156 -21.12 9.05 2.49
CA LEU A 156 -19.69 9.03 2.18
C LEU A 156 -18.92 7.98 3.01
N LEU A 157 -19.29 7.76 4.28
CA LEU A 157 -18.72 6.70 5.11
C LEU A 157 -19.16 5.31 4.61
N LEU A 158 -20.43 5.13 4.24
CA LEU A 158 -20.95 3.88 3.68
C LEU A 158 -20.33 3.55 2.30
N ARG A 159 -20.07 4.55 1.46
CA ARG A 159 -19.42 4.37 0.15
C ARG A 159 -17.94 4.00 0.26
N ARG A 160 -17.21 4.59 1.21
CA ARG A 160 -15.81 4.21 1.49
C ARG A 160 -15.70 2.79 2.05
N GLN A 161 -16.62 2.38 2.93
CA GLN A 161 -16.64 1.00 3.41
C GLN A 161 -16.93 0.00 2.30
N ARG A 162 -17.81 0.32 1.34
CA ARG A 162 -18.03 -0.55 0.15
C ARG A 162 -16.79 -0.69 -0.71
N LEU A 163 -16.02 0.38 -0.94
CA LEU A 163 -14.78 0.32 -1.72
C LEU A 163 -13.65 -0.42 -1.00
N GLN A 164 -13.52 -0.27 0.32
CA GLN A 164 -12.57 -1.05 1.12
C GLN A 164 -12.93 -2.53 1.15
N ARG A 165 -14.22 -2.88 1.29
CA ARG A 165 -14.68 -4.27 1.19
C ARG A 165 -14.39 -4.89 -0.19
N GLN A 166 -14.48 -4.12 -1.27
CA GLN A 166 -14.12 -4.58 -2.61
C GLN A 166 -12.60 -4.78 -2.80
N GLN A 167 -11.77 -3.87 -2.27
CA GLN A 167 -10.32 -4.05 -2.30
C GLN A 167 -9.86 -5.22 -1.43
N GLN A 168 -10.47 -5.41 -0.26
CA GLN A 168 -10.12 -6.50 0.67
C GLN A 168 -10.59 -7.86 0.16
N ALA A 169 -11.76 -7.94 -0.47
CA ALA A 169 -12.17 -9.14 -1.20
C ALA A 169 -11.15 -9.50 -2.30
N ARG A 170 -10.62 -8.50 -3.04
CA ARG A 170 -9.57 -8.74 -4.03
C ARG A 170 -8.27 -9.26 -3.41
N VAL A 171 -7.82 -8.69 -2.29
CA VAL A 171 -6.61 -9.17 -1.58
C VAL A 171 -6.79 -10.61 -1.10
N PHE A 172 -7.97 -10.95 -0.57
CA PHE A 172 -8.29 -12.31 -0.17
C PHE A 172 -8.29 -13.28 -1.36
N HIS A 173 -8.91 -12.90 -2.49
CA HIS A 173 -8.91 -13.72 -3.71
C HIS A 173 -7.51 -13.86 -4.35
N GLU A 174 -6.69 -12.81 -4.33
CA GLU A 174 -5.32 -12.84 -4.85
C GLU A 174 -4.46 -13.79 -4.00
N ALA A 175 -4.54 -13.70 -2.68
CA ALA A 175 -3.81 -14.57 -1.77
C ALA A 175 -4.29 -16.04 -1.83
N ARG A 176 -5.59 -16.26 -2.01
CA ARG A 176 -6.15 -17.60 -2.27
C ARG A 176 -5.60 -18.19 -3.57
N ASN A 177 -5.62 -17.42 -4.66
CA ASN A 177 -5.10 -17.88 -5.96
C ASN A 177 -3.59 -18.19 -5.88
N GLU A 178 -2.84 -17.43 -5.10
CA GLU A 178 -1.41 -17.69 -4.84
C GLU A 178 -1.21 -19.01 -4.07
N ALA A 179 -2.02 -19.29 -3.05
CA ALA A 179 -1.98 -20.54 -2.31
C ALA A 179 -2.40 -21.74 -3.19
N GLU A 180 -3.43 -21.60 -4.03
CA GLU A 180 -3.85 -22.62 -4.99
C GLU A 180 -2.76 -22.91 -6.04
N ALA A 181 -2.07 -21.88 -6.54
CA ALA A 181 -0.95 -22.03 -7.45
C ALA A 181 0.24 -22.75 -6.79
N ALA A 182 0.56 -22.42 -5.54
CA ALA A 182 1.62 -23.09 -4.78
C ALA A 182 1.27 -24.57 -4.50
N PHE A 183 0.02 -24.87 -4.18
CA PHE A 183 -0.46 -26.25 -4.07
C PHE A 183 -0.34 -27.02 -5.38
N ALA A 184 -0.73 -26.42 -6.50
CA ALA A 184 -0.59 -27.05 -7.83
C ALA A 184 0.86 -27.39 -8.15
N GLN A 185 1.81 -26.50 -7.81
CA GLN A 185 3.25 -26.76 -7.99
C GLN A 185 3.76 -27.93 -7.13
N VAL A 186 3.21 -28.12 -5.93
CA VAL A 186 3.53 -29.26 -5.06
C VAL A 186 2.96 -30.57 -5.62
N MET A 187 1.74 -30.55 -6.16
CA MET A 187 1.08 -31.74 -6.72
C MET A 187 1.65 -32.17 -8.08
N LEU A 188 2.17 -31.24 -8.88
CA LEU A 188 2.80 -31.56 -10.17
C LEU A 188 4.10 -32.41 -10.05
N ALA A 189 4.57 -32.67 -8.83
CA ALA A 189 5.68 -33.58 -8.55
C ALA A 189 5.31 -35.08 -8.65
N ASP A 190 4.09 -35.43 -9.07
CA ASP A 190 3.51 -36.79 -9.19
C ASP A 190 4.29 -37.79 -10.06
N GLY A 191 5.36 -37.38 -10.75
CA GLY A 191 6.20 -38.26 -11.56
C GLY A 191 7.20 -39.13 -10.78
N ILE A 192 7.25 -39.05 -9.45
CA ILE A 192 8.32 -39.67 -8.65
C ILE A 192 7.76 -40.63 -7.61
N THR A 193 8.17 -41.89 -7.70
CA THR A 193 7.77 -43.00 -6.83
C THR A 193 8.51 -42.99 -5.48
N ASP A 194 8.73 -41.80 -4.89
CA ASP A 194 9.39 -41.65 -3.59
C ASP A 194 8.32 -41.49 -2.49
N VAL A 195 8.34 -42.38 -1.49
CA VAL A 195 7.44 -42.39 -0.33
C VAL A 195 7.50 -41.07 0.43
N THR A 196 8.68 -40.44 0.49
CA THR A 196 8.84 -39.15 1.18
C THR A 196 8.19 -37.98 0.43
N ILE A 197 8.13 -38.03 -0.90
CA ILE A 197 7.40 -37.04 -1.71
C ILE A 197 5.90 -37.22 -1.53
N ARG A 198 5.43 -38.47 -1.45
CA ARG A 198 4.01 -38.78 -1.19
C ARG A 198 3.54 -38.27 0.18
N ASP A 199 4.37 -38.38 1.21
CA ASP A 199 4.06 -37.82 2.53
C ASP A 199 4.00 -36.29 2.52
N LEU A 200 4.89 -35.63 1.77
CA LEU A 200 4.84 -34.17 1.58
C LEU A 200 3.61 -33.73 0.79
N GLN A 201 3.16 -34.52 -0.19
CA GLN A 201 1.89 -34.29 -0.90
C GLN A 201 0.67 -34.49 0.01
N LEU A 202 0.68 -35.49 0.91
CA LEU A 202 -0.37 -35.68 1.92
C LEU A 202 -0.43 -34.52 2.93
N GLN A 203 0.71 -33.95 3.29
CA GLN A 203 0.75 -32.72 4.09
C GLN A 203 0.16 -31.54 3.30
N ALA A 204 0.49 -31.42 2.01
CA ALA A 204 -0.07 -30.38 1.16
C ALA A 204 -1.60 -30.48 1.00
N THR A 205 -2.17 -31.68 0.89
CA THR A 205 -3.64 -31.86 0.84
C THR A 205 -4.30 -31.47 2.16
N THR A 206 -3.66 -31.75 3.30
CA THR A 206 -4.16 -31.33 4.62
C THR A 206 -4.19 -29.80 4.74
N HIS A 207 -3.14 -29.11 4.28
CA HIS A 207 -3.10 -27.65 4.26
C HIS A 207 -4.12 -27.05 3.27
N LYS A 208 -4.38 -27.73 2.14
CA LYS A 208 -5.43 -27.34 1.21
C LYS A 208 -6.83 -27.45 1.82
N GLN A 209 -7.12 -28.55 2.51
CA GLN A 209 -8.40 -28.69 3.23
C GLN A 209 -8.59 -27.58 4.26
N HIS A 210 -7.53 -27.20 4.96
CA HIS A 210 -7.56 -26.07 5.88
C HIS A 210 -7.87 -24.75 5.16
N LEU A 211 -7.22 -24.47 4.01
CA LEU A 211 -7.50 -23.32 3.16
C LEU A 211 -8.96 -23.30 2.68
N ASP A 212 -9.49 -24.45 2.26
CA ASP A 212 -10.88 -24.58 1.80
C ASP A 212 -11.87 -24.29 2.94
N THR A 213 -11.58 -24.76 4.17
CA THR A 213 -12.43 -24.44 5.34
C THR A 213 -12.42 -22.96 5.69
N LEU A 214 -11.25 -22.30 5.61
CA LEU A 214 -11.14 -20.86 5.82
C LEU A 214 -11.89 -20.09 4.74
N THR A 215 -11.79 -20.52 3.48
CA THR A 215 -12.51 -19.91 2.35
C THR A 215 -14.02 -20.05 2.50
N ALA A 216 -14.50 -21.24 2.88
CA ALA A 216 -15.90 -21.48 3.16
C ALA A 216 -16.42 -20.60 4.32
N SER A 217 -15.61 -20.36 5.36
CA SER A 217 -15.99 -19.48 6.48
C SER A 217 -16.20 -18.01 6.05
N VAL A 218 -15.46 -17.56 5.03
CA VAL A 218 -15.61 -16.22 4.43
C VAL A 218 -16.83 -16.17 3.51
N GLU A 219 -17.01 -17.17 2.65
CA GLU A 219 -18.13 -17.25 1.71
C GLU A 219 -19.48 -17.40 2.41
N GLN A 220 -19.53 -18.11 3.53
CA GLN A 220 -20.73 -18.24 4.39
C GLN A 220 -20.98 -17.01 5.26
N GLY A 221 -20.12 -15.99 5.20
CA GLY A 221 -20.25 -14.75 5.96
C GLY A 221 -20.05 -14.91 7.48
N GLN A 222 -19.49 -16.05 7.92
CA GLN A 222 -19.19 -16.29 9.34
C GLN A 222 -17.98 -15.47 9.80
N ARG A 223 -17.02 -15.24 8.89
CA ARG A 223 -15.86 -14.36 9.12
C ARG A 223 -15.75 -13.32 8.00
N PRO A 224 -15.45 -12.05 8.31
CA PRO A 224 -15.22 -11.06 7.28
C PRO A 224 -13.90 -11.35 6.55
N ALA A 225 -13.86 -11.20 5.23
CA ALA A 225 -12.64 -11.32 4.41
C ALA A 225 -11.52 -10.33 4.82
N SER A 226 -11.84 -9.34 5.65
CA SER A 226 -10.94 -8.34 6.19
C SER A 226 -10.43 -8.68 7.61
N ASP A 227 -10.72 -9.88 8.12
CA ASP A 227 -10.25 -10.31 9.43
C ASP A 227 -8.72 -10.46 9.40
N PRO A 228 -7.96 -9.68 10.20
CA PRO A 228 -6.50 -9.77 10.23
C PRO A 228 -6.01 -11.15 10.70
N VAL A 229 -6.79 -11.87 11.50
CA VAL A 229 -6.44 -13.24 11.94
C VAL A 229 -6.50 -14.18 10.74
N LEU A 230 -7.55 -14.08 9.94
CA LEU A 230 -7.75 -14.91 8.76
C LEU A 230 -6.68 -14.64 7.69
N LEU A 231 -6.33 -13.37 7.46
CA LEU A 231 -5.23 -13.02 6.56
C LEU A 231 -3.87 -13.54 7.06
N GLY A 232 -3.65 -13.54 8.39
CA GLY A 232 -2.48 -14.15 9.01
C GLY A 232 -2.42 -15.66 8.81
N GLU A 233 -3.55 -16.36 9.04
CA GLU A 233 -3.69 -17.81 8.81
C GLU A 233 -3.42 -18.17 7.34
N LEU A 234 -3.92 -17.35 6.40
CA LEU A 234 -3.74 -17.56 4.97
C LEU A 234 -2.29 -17.33 4.53
N ALA A 235 -1.63 -16.29 5.04
CA ALA A 235 -0.21 -16.06 4.82
C ALA A 235 0.67 -17.20 5.39
N GLN A 236 0.29 -17.74 6.55
CA GLN A 236 0.96 -18.91 7.14
C GLN A 236 0.84 -20.15 6.24
N ILE A 237 -0.35 -20.40 5.68
CA ILE A 237 -0.58 -21.52 4.75
C ILE A 237 0.24 -21.36 3.47
N VAL A 238 0.34 -20.16 2.90
CA VAL A 238 1.19 -19.88 1.73
C VAL A 238 2.65 -20.19 2.03
N ASN A 239 3.15 -19.79 3.19
CA ASN A 239 4.53 -20.07 3.59
C ASN A 239 4.77 -21.58 3.82
N GLN A 240 3.78 -22.30 4.34
CA GLN A 240 3.82 -23.76 4.47
C GLN A 240 3.90 -24.44 3.10
N PHE A 241 3.12 -24.00 2.11
CA PHE A 241 3.22 -24.53 0.73
C PHE A 241 4.58 -24.24 0.08
N ALA A 242 5.13 -23.03 0.26
CA ALA A 242 6.45 -22.69 -0.23
C ALA A 242 7.55 -23.57 0.40
N THR A 243 7.43 -23.84 1.70
CA THR A 243 8.34 -24.73 2.43
C THR A 243 8.27 -26.16 1.89
N LEU A 244 7.06 -26.70 1.71
CA LEU A 244 6.85 -28.03 1.13
C LEU A 244 7.40 -28.14 -0.29
N HIS A 245 7.16 -27.12 -1.12
CA HIS A 245 7.71 -27.07 -2.48
C HIS A 245 9.24 -27.09 -2.48
N SER A 246 9.88 -26.31 -1.62
CA SER A 246 11.33 -26.29 -1.49
C SER A 246 11.91 -27.64 -1.03
N ALA A 247 11.20 -28.33 -0.12
CA ALA A 247 11.58 -29.66 0.35
C ALA A 247 11.50 -30.70 -0.78
N ILE A 248 10.43 -30.64 -1.59
CA ILE A 248 10.27 -31.50 -2.78
C ILE A 248 11.38 -31.23 -3.79
N LEU A 249 11.65 -29.96 -4.15
CA LEU A 249 12.71 -29.62 -5.10
C LEU A 249 14.10 -30.08 -4.62
N ARG A 250 14.38 -29.91 -3.33
CA ARG A 250 15.62 -30.40 -2.72
C ARG A 250 15.72 -31.92 -2.83
N ARG A 251 14.63 -32.65 -2.53
CA ARG A 251 14.60 -34.11 -2.62
C ARG A 251 14.76 -34.60 -4.06
N GLN A 252 14.13 -33.93 -5.01
CA GLN A 252 14.31 -34.19 -6.44
C GLN A 252 15.76 -34.00 -6.89
N LYS A 253 16.44 -32.96 -6.38
CA LYS A 253 17.85 -32.72 -6.67
C LYS A 253 18.74 -33.81 -6.08
N GLU A 254 18.48 -34.25 -4.85
CA GLU A 254 19.21 -35.34 -4.20
C GLU A 254 19.08 -36.65 -4.98
N MET A 255 17.87 -36.99 -5.45
CA MET A 255 17.65 -38.21 -6.25
C MET A 255 18.30 -38.17 -7.65
N ARG A 256 18.53 -36.99 -8.24
CA ARG A 256 19.24 -36.87 -9.53
C ARG A 256 20.76 -37.04 -9.40
N LEU A 257 21.30 -36.98 -8.19
CA LEU A 257 22.74 -37.08 -7.91
C LEU A 257 23.15 -38.49 -7.45
N CYS A 258 22.19 -39.38 -7.21
CA CYS A 258 22.38 -40.80 -6.92
C CYS A 258 22.12 -41.64 -8.18
#